data_AF-A0A0C9WKM7-F1
#
_entry.id   AF-A0A0C9WKM7-F1
#
_cell.length_a   1.000
_cell.length_b   1.000
_cell.length_c   1.000
_cell.angle_alpha   90.00
_cell.angle_beta   90.00
_cell.angle_gamma   90.00
#
_symmetry.space_group_name_H-M   'P 1'
#
loop_
_entity.id
_entity.type
_entity.pdbx_description
1 polymer ?
#
loop_
_entity_poly.entity_id
_entity_poly.type
_entity_poly.pdbx_seq_one_letter_code
_entity_poly.pdbx_strand_id
1 'polypeptide(L)'
;IDSQGFARCPDCGTTINCGTGGIQNLNKRHQGGKSCREAKIKRDKEAKKMKDGSLLSFLKPKAIPVPSTVRDAAPVMIRASDHINPTLMSMASRHPPSSPSHVGAERGLPLPSLGIQQTGSGFIKRFEEIVKYLPENIPVGSGNDMLAAFNIEPASLNDPKINPDDLWEVVINGFLTEHLGWGEEVDMAELIHRGEQGMEGVLQFTKYFVEKRGVSANLFEGKLTHLLGASEAGLRCLFVVPERLRKTSTAMMSLLLYIDWCLIT
;
A
#
# COMPACT_ATOMS: atom_id res chain seq x y z
N ILE A 1 9.32 -16.72 -17.29
CA ILE A 1 10.38 -17.63 -17.78
C ILE A 1 11.04 -16.90 -18.93
N ASP A 2 12.36 -16.81 -18.96
CA ASP A 2 13.06 -16.18 -20.09
C ASP A 2 13.12 -17.12 -21.31
N SER A 3 13.67 -16.61 -22.42
CA SER A 3 13.83 -17.39 -23.66
C SER A 3 14.78 -18.59 -23.51
N GLN A 4 15.54 -18.67 -22.42
CA GLN A 4 16.49 -19.73 -22.12
C GLN A 4 15.91 -20.80 -21.16
N GLY A 5 14.65 -20.67 -20.73
CA GLY A 5 14.00 -21.64 -19.85
C GLY A 5 14.29 -21.44 -18.37
N PHE A 6 14.83 -20.30 -17.96
CA PHE A 6 15.06 -19.96 -16.56
C PHE A 6 13.94 -19.06 -16.01
N ALA A 7 13.71 -19.16 -14.70
CA ALA A 7 12.83 -18.26 -13.96
C ALA A 7 13.53 -17.75 -12.70
N ARG A 8 13.29 -16.48 -12.37
CA ARG A 8 13.75 -15.89 -11.12
C ARG A 8 12.73 -16.20 -10.02
N CYS A 9 13.18 -16.81 -8.93
CA CYS A 9 12.32 -17.08 -7.77
C CYS A 9 11.98 -15.76 -7.04
N PRO A 10 10.70 -15.46 -6.77
CA PRO A 10 10.32 -14.21 -6.08
C PRO A 10 10.77 -14.18 -4.60
N ASP A 11 10.72 -15.31 -3.90
CA ASP A 11 11.21 -15.41 -2.50
C ASP A 11 12.73 -15.39 -2.41
N CYS A 12 13.32 -16.05 -3.42
CA CYS A 12 14.69 -16.44 -3.67
C CYS A 12 15.67 -15.42 -4.24
N GLY A 13 15.18 -14.57 -5.15
CA GLY A 13 16.01 -13.83 -6.09
C GLY A 13 16.86 -14.71 -7.03
N THR A 14 17.04 -16.01 -6.75
CA THR A 14 17.86 -16.96 -7.51
C THR A 14 17.20 -17.35 -8.83
N THR A 15 18.01 -17.45 -9.88
CA THR A 15 17.61 -17.92 -11.21
C THR A 15 17.66 -19.45 -11.26
N ILE A 16 16.53 -20.09 -11.59
CA ILE A 16 16.36 -21.55 -11.57
C ILE A 16 15.98 -22.02 -12.97
N ASN A 17 16.68 -23.05 -13.47
CA ASN A 17 16.31 -23.73 -14.71
C ASN A 17 15.01 -24.51 -14.50
N CYS A 18 13.96 -24.12 -15.22
CA CYS A 18 12.65 -24.72 -15.07
C CYS A 18 12.50 -26.04 -15.85
N GLY A 19 13.36 -26.29 -16.84
CA GLY A 19 13.30 -27.45 -17.72
C GLY A 19 11.95 -27.59 -18.44
N THR A 20 11.61 -28.83 -18.83
CA THR A 20 10.31 -29.15 -19.45
C THR A 20 9.12 -28.96 -18.51
N GLY A 21 9.34 -28.94 -17.20
CA GLY A 21 8.29 -28.71 -16.19
C GLY A 21 7.82 -27.26 -16.07
N GLY A 22 8.52 -26.32 -16.71
CA GLY A 22 8.16 -24.91 -16.71
C GLY A 22 8.03 -24.32 -15.29
N ILE A 23 7.15 -23.32 -15.14
CA ILE A 23 6.98 -22.59 -13.88
C ILE A 23 6.49 -23.48 -12.73
N GLN A 24 5.83 -24.60 -13.05
CA GLN A 24 5.39 -25.55 -12.01
C GLN A 24 6.57 -26.19 -11.28
N ASN A 25 7.72 -26.35 -11.94
CA ASN A 25 8.93 -26.86 -11.31
C ASN A 25 9.47 -25.88 -10.26
N LEU A 26 9.44 -24.57 -10.56
CA LEU A 26 9.79 -23.53 -9.60
C LEU A 26 8.89 -23.60 -8.35
N ASN A 27 7.57 -23.65 -8.56
CA ASN A 27 6.61 -23.61 -7.45
C ASN A 27 6.63 -24.90 -6.61
N LYS A 28 6.77 -26.08 -7.24
CA LYS A 28 6.68 -27.38 -6.54
C LYS A 28 8.01 -27.87 -5.96
N ARG A 29 9.14 -27.58 -6.62
CA ARG A 29 10.46 -28.15 -6.24
C ARG A 29 11.41 -27.14 -5.62
N HIS A 30 11.26 -25.85 -5.92
CA HIS A 30 12.16 -24.82 -5.42
C HIS A 30 11.53 -23.99 -4.30
N GLN A 31 10.36 -23.36 -4.54
CA GLN A 31 9.69 -22.52 -3.55
C GLN A 31 9.44 -23.28 -2.25
N GLY A 32 9.80 -22.67 -1.12
CA GLY A 32 9.68 -23.28 0.20
C GLY A 32 10.67 -24.41 0.50
N GLY A 33 11.47 -24.87 -0.47
CA GLY A 33 12.53 -25.86 -0.27
C GLY A 33 13.71 -25.33 0.55
N LYS A 34 14.57 -26.22 1.04
CA LYS A 34 15.73 -25.89 1.89
C LYS A 34 16.65 -24.85 1.22
N SER A 35 17.00 -25.07 -0.04
CA SER A 35 17.86 -24.16 -0.81
C SER A 35 17.24 -22.77 -0.99
N CYS A 36 15.93 -22.69 -1.24
CA CYS A 36 15.21 -21.42 -1.35
C CYS A 36 15.22 -20.65 -0.02
N ARG A 37 14.99 -21.33 1.11
CA ARG A 37 15.00 -20.71 2.45
C ARG A 37 16.39 -20.20 2.82
N GLU A 38 17.44 -20.99 2.57
CA GLU A 38 18.83 -20.58 2.85
C GLU A 38 19.24 -19.37 2.01
N ALA A 39 18.91 -19.37 0.71
CA ALA A 39 19.16 -18.22 -0.17
C ALA A 39 18.37 -16.98 0.27
N LYS A 40 17.12 -17.14 0.73
CA LYS A 40 16.31 -16.05 1.30
C LYS A 40 16.97 -15.46 2.55
N ILE A 41 17.33 -16.31 3.51
CA ILE A 41 18.02 -15.87 4.74
C ILE A 41 19.34 -15.16 4.41
N LYS A 42 20.12 -15.67 3.44
CA LYS A 42 21.37 -15.04 3.02
C LYS A 42 21.11 -13.65 2.44
N ARG A 43 20.16 -13.51 1.52
CA ARG A 43 19.80 -12.21 0.92
C ARG A 43 19.31 -11.22 1.97
N ASP A 44 18.45 -11.65 2.88
CA ASP A 44 17.92 -10.78 3.95
C ASP A 44 19.04 -10.32 4.90
N LYS A 45 20.01 -11.20 5.20
CA LYS A 45 21.22 -10.83 5.97
C LYS A 45 22.09 -9.82 5.23
N GLU A 46 22.31 -9.99 3.93
CA GLU A 46 23.08 -9.06 3.11
C GLU A 46 22.38 -7.69 2.99
N ALA A 47 21.06 -7.68 2.78
CA ALA A 47 20.26 -6.47 2.74
C ALA A 47 20.29 -5.70 4.08
N LYS A 48 20.27 -6.41 5.21
CA LYS A 48 20.46 -5.79 6.53
C LYS A 48 21.85 -5.18 6.68
N LYS A 49 22.91 -5.90 6.28
CA LYS A 49 24.29 -5.38 6.30
C LYS A 49 24.45 -4.10 5.46
N MET A 50 23.77 -4.00 4.31
CA MET A 50 23.81 -2.78 3.49
C MET A 50 23.10 -1.60 4.14
N LYS A 51 22.02 -1.82 4.90
CA LYS A 51 21.33 -0.77 5.66
C LYS A 51 22.16 -0.27 6.86
N ASP A 52 22.82 -1.20 7.56
CA ASP A 52 23.67 -0.85 8.71
C ASP A 52 25.01 -0.22 8.28
N GLY A 53 25.50 -0.58 7.09
CA GLY A 53 26.64 0.06 6.44
C GLY A 53 26.33 1.41 5.80
N SER A 54 25.24 2.08 6.22
CA SER A 54 24.87 3.40 5.75
C SER A 54 26.05 4.35 5.87
N LEU A 55 26.39 4.99 4.75
CA LEU A 55 27.42 6.01 4.59
C LEU A 55 27.20 7.20 5.55
N LEU A 56 26.01 7.31 6.14
CA LEU A 56 25.64 8.26 7.20
C LEU A 56 26.28 7.93 8.56
N SER A 57 26.82 6.73 8.76
CA SER A 57 27.61 6.41 9.97
C SER A 57 28.88 7.27 10.09
N PHE A 58 29.40 7.79 8.96
CA PHE A 58 30.48 8.78 8.94
C PHE A 58 30.05 10.22 9.23
N LEU A 59 28.74 10.51 9.18
CA LEU A 59 28.18 11.83 9.52
C LEU A 59 27.70 11.89 10.97
N LYS A 60 27.87 10.84 11.77
CA LYS A 60 27.66 10.95 13.21
C LYS A 60 28.68 11.94 13.77
N PRO A 61 28.24 13.07 14.36
CA PRO A 61 29.15 14.00 15.01
C PRO A 61 29.99 13.23 16.03
N LYS A 62 31.32 13.34 15.95
CA LYS A 62 32.18 12.85 17.02
C LYS A 62 31.69 13.49 18.31
N ALA A 63 31.20 12.66 19.24
CA ALA A 63 30.82 13.13 20.56
C ALA A 63 32.01 13.90 21.15
N ILE A 64 31.82 15.20 21.38
CA ILE A 64 32.79 16.01 22.09
C ILE A 64 32.91 15.37 23.48
N PRO A 65 34.12 15.01 23.94
CA PRO A 65 34.31 14.45 25.27
C PRO A 65 33.72 15.42 26.30
N VAL A 66 32.60 15.05 26.91
CA VAL A 66 32.04 15.80 28.03
C VAL A 66 33.00 15.56 29.20
N PRO A 67 33.57 16.61 29.81
CA PRO A 67 34.36 16.46 31.03
C PRO A 67 33.51 15.74 32.06
N SER A 68 34.02 14.62 32.59
CA SER A 68 33.33 13.83 33.61
C SER A 68 33.13 14.67 34.87
N THR A 69 31.94 15.25 35.03
CA THR A 69 31.48 15.82 36.29
C THR A 69 30.75 14.76 37.08
N VAL A 70 31.46 13.72 37.49
CA VAL A 70 31.01 12.83 38.56
C VAL A 70 31.97 13.02 39.71
N ARG A 71 31.48 13.72 40.74
CA ARG A 71 32.09 13.67 42.07
C ARG A 71 31.81 12.28 42.63
N ASP A 72 32.87 11.67 43.15
CA ASP A 72 32.90 10.37 43.78
C ASP A 72 31.71 10.16 44.75
N ALA A 73 30.76 9.34 44.34
CA ALA A 73 29.89 8.62 45.26
C ALA A 73 30.29 7.15 45.18
N ALA A 74 30.74 6.62 46.32
CA ALA A 74 31.27 5.27 46.45
C ALA A 74 30.31 4.21 45.88
N PRO A 75 30.85 3.16 45.22
CA PRO A 75 30.03 2.13 44.60
C PRO A 75 29.36 1.25 45.67
N VAL A 76 28.03 1.22 45.65
CA VAL A 76 27.24 0.21 46.36
C VAL A 76 27.38 -1.11 45.62
N MET A 77 28.00 -2.10 46.27
CA MET A 77 28.06 -3.49 45.79
C MET A 77 26.65 -4.08 45.73
N ILE A 78 26.09 -4.20 44.52
CA ILE A 78 24.92 -5.04 44.28
C ILE A 78 25.43 -6.44 43.94
N ARG A 79 25.15 -7.38 44.84
CA ARG A 79 25.43 -8.82 44.68
C ARG A 79 24.65 -9.36 43.49
N ALA A 80 25.35 -10.07 42.62
CA ALA A 80 24.74 -10.92 41.60
C ALA A 80 23.96 -12.05 42.29
N SER A 81 22.67 -12.13 41.98
CA SER A 81 21.86 -13.30 42.30
C SER A 81 21.75 -14.14 41.04
N ASP A 82 22.15 -15.39 41.18
CA ASP A 82 22.00 -16.46 40.20
C ASP A 82 20.55 -16.70 39.79
N HIS A 83 20.41 -17.46 38.70
CA HIS A 83 19.21 -18.05 38.11
C HIS A 83 18.59 -17.28 36.94
N ILE A 84 18.68 -17.85 35.73
CA ILE A 84 17.68 -18.79 35.18
C ILE A 84 18.18 -19.28 33.80
N ASN A 85 18.24 -20.60 33.64
CA ASN A 85 18.47 -21.32 32.38
C ASN A 85 17.36 -21.02 31.34
N PRO A 86 17.68 -20.86 30.05
CA PRO A 86 16.69 -21.05 28.99
C PRO A 86 16.60 -22.55 28.65
N THR A 87 15.54 -23.18 29.16
CA THR A 87 15.09 -24.53 28.79
C THR A 87 14.80 -24.62 27.29
N LEU A 88 15.52 -25.51 26.62
CA LEU A 88 15.25 -26.02 25.27
C LEU A 88 13.91 -26.78 25.26
N MET A 89 12.83 -26.13 24.84
CA MET A 89 11.60 -26.82 24.47
C MET A 89 11.65 -27.22 22.99
N SER A 90 12.03 -28.49 22.80
CA SER A 90 11.81 -29.26 21.59
C SER A 90 10.31 -29.44 21.38
N MET A 91 9.76 -28.87 20.30
CA MET A 91 8.42 -29.19 19.83
C MET A 91 8.52 -30.02 18.56
N ALA A 92 8.36 -31.34 18.75
CA ALA A 92 7.97 -32.27 17.71
C ALA A 92 6.57 -31.89 17.21
N SER A 93 6.47 -31.33 16.01
CA SER A 93 5.19 -31.12 15.34
C SER A 93 4.86 -32.34 14.50
N ARG A 94 3.78 -33.00 14.91
CA ARG A 94 3.22 -34.22 14.34
C ARG A 94 2.52 -33.88 13.02
N HIS A 95 2.79 -34.69 12.00
CA HIS A 95 1.94 -34.80 10.82
C HIS A 95 0.54 -35.27 11.21
N PRO A 96 -0.53 -34.64 10.69
CA PRO A 96 -1.80 -35.30 10.47
C PRO A 96 -1.94 -35.76 9.01
N PRO A 97 -2.79 -36.78 8.78
CA PRO A 97 -2.88 -37.51 7.52
C PRO A 97 -3.73 -36.78 6.47
N SER A 98 -3.39 -37.10 5.23
CA SER A 98 -4.16 -37.00 4.00
C SER A 98 -5.68 -37.15 4.14
N SER A 99 -6.42 -36.28 3.45
CA SER A 99 -7.84 -36.44 3.10
C SER A 99 -8.21 -35.61 1.85
N PRO A 100 -9.33 -35.94 1.18
CA PRO A 100 -9.35 -36.18 -0.26
C PRO A 100 -9.88 -35.02 -1.12
N SER A 101 -9.62 -35.18 -2.42
CA SER A 101 -10.24 -34.57 -3.59
C SER A 101 -11.59 -33.88 -3.39
N HIS A 102 -11.64 -32.58 -3.69
CA HIS A 102 -12.81 -31.95 -4.28
C HIS A 102 -12.41 -31.28 -5.59
N VAL A 103 -12.75 -31.96 -6.68
CA VAL A 103 -12.85 -31.39 -8.03
C VAL A 103 -14.10 -30.51 -8.02
N GLY A 104 -13.90 -29.22 -7.78
CA GLY A 104 -14.93 -28.18 -7.93
C GLY A 104 -14.48 -27.21 -9.01
N ALA A 105 -14.74 -27.57 -10.26
CA ALA A 105 -14.55 -26.70 -11.41
C ALA A 105 -15.63 -25.62 -11.41
N GLU A 106 -15.46 -24.55 -10.62
CA GLU A 106 -16.14 -23.30 -10.93
C GLU A 106 -15.43 -22.64 -12.12
N ARG A 107 -16.05 -22.81 -13.29
CA ARG A 107 -15.82 -21.95 -14.45
C ARG A 107 -16.30 -20.54 -14.09
N GLY A 108 -15.48 -19.81 -13.36
CA GLY A 108 -15.52 -18.36 -13.39
C GLY A 108 -15.26 -17.93 -14.83
N LEU A 109 -16.26 -17.35 -15.48
CA LEU A 109 -16.13 -16.74 -16.78
C LEU A 109 -14.94 -15.78 -16.73
N PRO A 110 -13.93 -15.93 -17.60
CA PRO A 110 -12.83 -14.98 -17.65
C PRO A 110 -13.43 -13.64 -18.10
N LEU A 111 -13.53 -12.70 -17.16
CA LEU A 111 -13.72 -11.31 -17.54
C LEU A 111 -12.57 -10.97 -18.49
N PRO A 112 -12.84 -10.34 -19.65
CA PRO A 112 -11.79 -9.98 -20.59
C PRO A 112 -10.80 -9.07 -19.88
N SER A 113 -9.61 -9.58 -19.59
CA SER A 113 -8.48 -8.74 -19.22
C SER A 113 -8.10 -7.99 -20.50
N LEU A 114 -8.70 -6.81 -20.66
CA LEU A 114 -8.35 -5.85 -21.69
C LEU A 114 -6.89 -5.46 -21.42
N GLY A 115 -5.97 -6.17 -22.07
CA GLY A 115 -4.55 -5.84 -22.18
C GLY A 115 -4.34 -4.56 -23.00
N ILE A 116 -5.04 -3.50 -22.64
CA ILE A 116 -4.78 -2.15 -23.07
C ILE A 116 -3.61 -1.72 -22.18
N GLN A 117 -2.43 -1.57 -22.77
CA GLN A 117 -1.41 -0.72 -22.17
C GLN A 117 -2.08 0.64 -22.01
N GLN A 118 -2.60 0.92 -20.82
CA GLN A 118 -3.24 2.19 -20.53
C GLN A 118 -2.12 3.22 -20.65
N THR A 119 -2.13 3.96 -21.75
CA THR A 119 -1.39 5.20 -21.86
C THR A 119 -1.73 6.02 -20.62
N GLY A 120 -0.77 6.76 -20.05
CA GLY A 120 -0.95 7.44 -18.76
C GLY A 120 -2.19 8.35 -18.62
N SER A 121 -2.83 8.69 -19.74
CA SER A 121 -4.15 9.33 -19.79
C SER A 121 -5.29 8.51 -19.15
N GLY A 122 -5.24 7.18 -19.18
CA GLY A 122 -6.28 6.30 -18.63
C GLY A 122 -6.39 6.44 -17.11
N PHE A 123 -5.24 6.47 -16.43
CA PHE A 123 -5.16 6.64 -14.99
C PHE A 123 -5.72 7.99 -14.53
N ILE A 124 -5.29 9.10 -15.14
CA ILE A 124 -5.77 10.45 -14.77
C ILE A 124 -7.28 10.55 -14.97
N LYS A 125 -7.80 10.07 -16.10
CA LYS A 125 -9.23 10.08 -16.37
C LYS A 125 -10.03 9.26 -15.35
N ARG A 126 -9.55 8.07 -14.98
CA ARG A 126 -10.16 7.25 -13.93
C ARG A 126 -10.16 7.98 -12.58
N PHE A 127 -9.05 8.65 -12.25
CA PHE A 127 -8.96 9.42 -11.01
C PHE A 127 -9.95 10.61 -11.02
N GLU A 128 -10.03 11.37 -12.12
CA GLU A 128 -11.06 12.42 -12.28
C GLU A 128 -12.48 11.90 -12.10
N GLU A 129 -12.80 10.75 -12.68
CA GLU A 129 -14.11 10.12 -12.56
C GLU A 129 -14.42 9.75 -11.10
N ILE A 130 -13.47 9.14 -10.39
CA ILE A 130 -13.63 8.82 -8.97
C ILE A 130 -13.94 10.08 -8.16
N VAL A 131 -13.12 11.13 -8.31
CA VAL A 131 -13.29 12.39 -7.56
C VAL A 131 -14.63 13.06 -7.88
N LYS A 132 -14.99 13.13 -9.16
CA LYS A 132 -16.24 13.74 -9.62
C LYS A 132 -17.48 13.05 -9.04
N TYR A 133 -17.44 11.73 -8.87
CA TYR A 133 -18.58 10.95 -8.39
C TYR A 133 -18.51 10.65 -6.90
N LEU A 134 -17.58 11.25 -6.14
CA LEU A 134 -17.57 11.10 -4.69
C LEU A 134 -18.91 11.59 -4.11
N PRO A 135 -19.54 10.76 -3.27
CA PRO A 135 -20.88 10.97 -2.75
C PRO A 135 -20.92 12.11 -1.72
N GLU A 136 -22.09 12.71 -1.53
CA GLU A 136 -22.24 13.86 -0.63
C GLU A 136 -22.10 13.54 0.86
N ASN A 137 -22.21 12.29 1.25
CA ASN A 137 -22.03 11.85 2.62
C ASN A 137 -20.55 11.75 3.03
N ILE A 138 -19.60 11.81 2.09
CA ILE A 138 -18.18 11.89 2.42
C ILE A 138 -17.89 13.33 2.88
N PRO A 139 -17.23 13.51 4.04
CA PRO A 139 -16.88 14.82 4.56
C PRO A 139 -16.00 15.61 3.58
N VAL A 140 -16.13 16.94 3.61
CA VAL A 140 -15.22 17.83 2.89
C VAL A 140 -13.93 17.96 3.69
N GLY A 141 -12.81 17.96 2.99
CA GLY A 141 -11.49 18.03 3.58
C GLY A 141 -11.27 19.32 4.35
N SER A 142 -10.54 19.22 5.45
CA SER A 142 -10.15 20.32 6.33
C SER A 142 -8.63 20.51 6.31
N GLY A 143 -8.15 21.67 6.76
CA GLY A 143 -6.70 21.97 6.77
C GLY A 143 -5.90 21.08 7.73
N ASN A 144 -6.57 20.31 8.59
CA ASN A 144 -5.95 19.36 9.49
C ASN A 144 -5.90 17.94 8.91
N ASP A 145 -6.54 17.71 7.77
CA ASP A 145 -6.60 16.40 7.16
C ASP A 145 -5.27 16.08 6.51
N MET A 146 -4.91 14.79 6.51
CA MET A 146 -3.64 14.35 5.96
C MET A 146 -3.52 14.64 4.46
N LEU A 147 -4.64 14.60 3.72
CA LEU A 147 -4.68 14.94 2.30
C LEU A 147 -4.59 16.45 2.03
N ALA A 148 -4.78 17.31 3.04
CA ALA A 148 -4.69 18.76 2.87
C ALA A 148 -3.27 19.21 2.50
N ALA A 149 -2.26 18.38 2.81
CA ALA A 149 -0.89 18.59 2.36
C ALA A 149 -0.76 18.65 0.83
N PHE A 150 -1.67 18.03 0.08
CA PHE A 150 -1.68 18.08 -1.39
C PHE A 150 -2.32 19.36 -1.94
N ASN A 151 -2.94 20.19 -1.10
CA ASN A 151 -3.44 21.52 -1.47
C ASN A 151 -2.33 22.60 -1.48
N ILE A 152 -1.11 22.18 -1.80
CA ILE A 152 0.03 23.09 -2.03
C ILE A 152 0.11 23.40 -3.51
N GLU A 153 0.68 24.55 -3.86
CA GLU A 153 1.02 24.89 -5.24
C GLU A 153 2.05 23.87 -5.76
N PRO A 154 1.72 22.97 -6.72
CA PRO A 154 2.64 21.89 -7.10
C PRO A 154 3.96 22.40 -7.69
N ALA A 155 3.96 23.62 -8.25
CA ALA A 155 5.16 24.28 -8.72
C ALA A 155 6.19 24.57 -7.60
N SER A 156 5.79 24.62 -6.32
CA SER A 156 6.72 24.83 -5.20
C SER A 156 7.63 23.63 -4.93
N LEU A 157 7.19 22.42 -5.30
CA LEU A 157 7.99 21.19 -5.21
C LEU A 157 8.76 20.88 -6.51
N ASN A 158 8.61 21.73 -7.53
CA ASN A 158 9.20 21.49 -8.83
C ASN A 158 10.60 22.11 -8.95
N ASP A 159 11.62 21.29 -9.13
CA ASP A 159 12.92 21.75 -9.64
C ASP A 159 12.98 21.55 -11.17
N PRO A 160 13.01 22.64 -11.98
CA PRO A 160 13.07 22.53 -13.43
C PRO A 160 14.40 21.96 -13.95
N LYS A 161 15.45 21.92 -13.13
CA LYS A 161 16.78 21.42 -13.51
C LYS A 161 16.89 19.90 -13.40
N ILE A 162 15.97 19.26 -12.69
CA ILE A 162 15.93 17.82 -12.48
C ILE A 162 15.05 17.20 -13.57
N ASN A 163 15.48 16.07 -14.13
CA ASN A 163 14.66 15.32 -15.09
C ASN A 163 13.44 14.68 -14.38
N PRO A 164 12.39 14.28 -15.10
CA PRO A 164 11.14 13.82 -14.48
C PRO A 164 11.29 12.58 -13.60
N ASP A 165 12.16 11.65 -13.97
CA ASP A 165 12.37 10.39 -13.23
C ASP A 165 13.10 10.66 -11.90
N ASP A 166 14.14 11.49 -11.92
CA ASP A 166 14.85 11.90 -10.70
C ASP A 166 13.97 12.78 -9.80
N LEU A 167 13.14 13.65 -10.40
CA LEU A 167 12.17 14.47 -9.66
C LEU A 167 11.16 13.59 -8.91
N TRP A 168 10.73 12.51 -9.55
CA TRP A 168 9.88 11.51 -8.91
C TRP A 168 10.56 10.88 -7.69
N GLU A 169 11.76 10.32 -7.87
CA GLU A 169 12.44 9.58 -6.79
C GLU A 169 12.84 10.48 -5.61
N VAL A 170 13.37 11.67 -5.90
CA VAL A 170 13.97 12.54 -4.88
C VAL A 170 12.92 13.36 -4.13
N VAL A 171 11.87 13.81 -4.81
CA VAL A 171 10.91 14.78 -4.24
C VAL A 171 9.53 14.17 -4.10
N ILE A 172 8.93 13.72 -5.20
CA ILE A 172 7.50 13.37 -5.23
C ILE A 172 7.22 12.10 -4.43
N ASN A 173 8.02 11.05 -4.60
CA ASN A 173 7.84 9.79 -3.89
C ASN A 173 8.07 9.98 -2.37
N GLY A 174 9.04 10.81 -1.99
CA GLY A 174 9.26 11.19 -0.60
C GLY A 174 8.03 11.89 -0.01
N PHE A 175 7.53 12.91 -0.71
CA PHE A 175 6.34 13.67 -0.32
C PHE A 175 5.09 12.78 -0.19
N LEU A 176 4.85 11.89 -1.15
CA LEU A 176 3.75 10.92 -1.12
C LEU A 176 3.90 9.94 0.06
N THR A 177 5.11 9.46 0.33
CA THR A 177 5.35 8.50 1.43
C THR A 177 5.17 9.15 2.79
N GLU A 178 5.59 10.41 2.94
CA GLU A 178 5.41 11.19 4.17
C GLU A 178 3.93 11.36 4.53
N HIS A 179 3.08 11.62 3.53
CA HIS A 179 1.67 11.95 3.76
C HIS A 179 0.69 10.79 3.53
N LEU A 180 1.04 9.74 2.79
CA LEU A 180 0.15 8.60 2.54
C LEU A 180 0.67 7.29 3.13
N GLY A 181 1.90 7.27 3.63
CA GLY A 181 2.58 6.05 4.08
C GLY A 181 2.89 5.10 2.92
N TRP A 182 2.93 3.80 3.22
CA TRP A 182 3.13 2.72 2.24
C TRP A 182 1.82 2.07 1.79
N GLY A 183 0.68 2.55 2.29
CA GLY A 183 -0.64 2.07 1.91
C GLY A 183 -1.26 1.02 2.85
N GLU A 184 -0.51 0.57 3.86
CA GLU A 184 -0.98 -0.45 4.83
C GLU A 184 -1.10 0.09 6.26
N GLU A 185 -0.45 1.21 6.57
CA GLU A 185 -0.39 1.74 7.94
C GLU A 185 -1.63 2.55 8.34
N VAL A 186 -2.34 3.11 7.36
CA VAL A 186 -3.47 4.01 7.58
C VAL A 186 -4.70 3.43 6.90
N ASP A 187 -5.85 3.51 7.57
CA ASP A 187 -7.12 3.17 6.92
C ASP A 187 -7.41 4.17 5.82
N MET A 188 -7.23 3.75 4.57
CA MET A 188 -7.47 4.57 3.38
C MET A 188 -8.90 5.10 3.33
N ALA A 189 -9.87 4.41 3.95
CA ALA A 189 -11.25 4.88 4.02
C ALA A 189 -11.39 6.17 4.84
N GLU A 190 -10.62 6.31 5.92
CA GLU A 190 -10.61 7.49 6.78
C GLU A 190 -9.91 8.69 6.13
N LEU A 191 -9.02 8.45 5.17
CA LEU A 191 -8.32 9.51 4.45
C LEU A 191 -9.19 10.18 3.39
N ILE A 192 -10.21 9.50 2.88
CA ILE A 192 -11.01 10.00 1.75
C ILE A 192 -11.92 11.13 2.22
N HIS A 193 -11.55 12.34 1.81
CA HIS A 193 -12.33 13.55 1.96
C HIS A 193 -12.54 14.23 0.59
N ARG A 194 -13.64 14.97 0.42
CA ARG A 194 -13.92 15.74 -0.79
C ARG A 194 -13.26 17.12 -0.76
N GLY A 195 -13.29 17.82 -1.89
CA GLY A 195 -12.81 19.19 -2.02
C GLY A 195 -11.28 19.33 -2.11
N GLU A 196 -10.83 20.57 -2.23
CA GLU A 196 -9.42 20.91 -2.51
C GLU A 196 -8.43 20.42 -1.45
N GLN A 197 -8.87 20.31 -0.19
CA GLN A 197 -8.08 19.75 0.91
C GLN A 197 -8.21 18.22 1.04
N GLY A 198 -8.91 17.58 0.11
CA GLY A 198 -9.09 16.13 0.02
C GLY A 198 -8.62 15.60 -1.33
N MET A 199 -9.47 14.75 -1.93
CA MET A 199 -9.14 14.01 -3.14
C MET A 199 -8.91 14.90 -4.37
N GLU A 200 -9.57 16.06 -4.46
CA GLU A 200 -9.37 17.02 -5.54
C GLU A 200 -7.95 17.62 -5.49
N GLY A 201 -7.41 17.89 -4.30
CA GLY A 201 -6.03 18.35 -4.14
C GLY A 201 -5.02 17.32 -4.64
N VAL A 202 -5.21 16.05 -4.26
CA VAL A 202 -4.37 14.94 -4.73
C VAL A 202 -4.44 14.79 -6.26
N LEU A 203 -5.63 14.95 -6.84
CA LEU A 203 -5.83 14.92 -8.29
C LEU A 203 -5.12 16.07 -9.00
N GLN A 204 -5.26 17.30 -8.50
CA GLN A 204 -4.60 18.49 -9.06
C GLN A 204 -3.08 18.37 -9.00
N PHE A 205 -2.55 17.94 -7.85
CA PHE A 205 -1.14 17.65 -7.66
C PHE A 205 -0.62 16.63 -8.67
N THR A 206 -1.33 15.50 -8.80
CA THR A 206 -0.96 14.40 -9.71
C THR A 206 -0.98 14.86 -11.17
N LYS A 207 -2.03 15.56 -11.59
CA LYS A 207 -2.15 16.12 -12.95
C LYS A 207 -1.00 17.05 -13.29
N TYR A 208 -0.62 17.94 -12.36
CA TYR A 208 0.48 18.85 -12.61
C TYR A 208 1.77 18.10 -12.96
N PHE A 209 2.18 17.12 -12.16
CA PHE A 209 3.44 16.41 -12.42
C PHE A 209 3.38 15.50 -13.65
N VAL A 210 2.24 14.88 -13.91
CA VAL A 210 2.06 14.04 -15.11
C VAL A 210 2.03 14.90 -16.38
N GLU A 211 1.19 15.93 -16.43
CA GLU A 211 0.95 16.71 -17.65
C GLU A 211 2.01 17.80 -17.89
N LYS A 212 2.46 18.49 -16.83
CA LYS A 212 3.42 19.60 -16.96
C LYS A 212 4.87 19.13 -16.88
N ARG A 213 5.16 18.15 -16.03
CA ARG A 213 6.54 17.66 -15.83
C ARG A 213 6.85 16.38 -16.59
N GLY A 214 5.84 15.68 -17.12
CA GLY A 214 6.07 14.44 -17.86
C GLY A 214 6.47 13.28 -16.97
N VAL A 215 6.14 13.33 -15.67
CA VAL A 215 6.33 12.20 -14.77
C VAL A 215 5.39 11.08 -15.19
N SER A 216 5.89 9.84 -15.19
CA SER A 216 5.10 8.68 -15.63
C SER A 216 3.86 8.49 -14.74
N ALA A 217 2.68 8.46 -15.35
CA ALA A 217 1.42 8.22 -14.64
C ALA A 217 1.40 6.87 -13.93
N ASN A 218 2.13 5.86 -14.42
CA ASN A 218 2.20 4.52 -13.82
C ASN A 218 2.84 4.55 -12.43
N LEU A 219 3.73 5.52 -12.17
CA LEU A 219 4.36 5.71 -10.87
C LEU A 219 3.34 6.19 -9.83
N PHE A 220 2.51 7.16 -10.22
CA PHE A 220 1.38 7.60 -9.42
C PHE A 220 0.33 6.51 -9.25
N GLU A 221 -0.01 5.78 -10.31
CA GLU A 221 -0.96 4.67 -10.23
C GLU A 221 -0.51 3.64 -9.19
N GLY A 222 0.74 3.20 -9.26
CA GLY A 222 1.29 2.27 -8.28
C GLY A 222 1.20 2.79 -6.84
N LYS A 223 1.49 4.09 -6.63
CA LYS A 223 1.48 4.69 -5.29
C LYS A 223 0.07 4.96 -4.75
N LEU A 224 -0.86 5.35 -5.62
CA LEU A 224 -2.23 5.76 -5.25
C LEU A 224 -3.24 4.60 -5.39
N THR A 225 -2.81 3.40 -5.77
CA THR A 225 -3.70 2.23 -5.99
C THR A 225 -4.59 1.95 -4.78
N HIS A 226 -4.04 1.98 -3.55
CA HIS A 226 -4.80 1.69 -2.34
C HIS A 226 -5.85 2.78 -2.03
N LEU A 227 -5.48 4.05 -2.19
CA LEU A 227 -6.38 5.19 -1.98
C LEU A 227 -7.55 5.19 -2.99
N LEU A 228 -7.25 4.96 -4.27
CA LEU A 228 -8.29 4.87 -5.31
C LEU A 228 -9.17 3.62 -5.12
N GLY A 229 -8.58 2.48 -4.73
CA GLY A 229 -9.33 1.27 -4.42
C GLY A 229 -10.32 1.47 -3.26
N ALA A 230 -9.90 2.16 -2.20
CA ALA A 230 -10.78 2.52 -1.09
C ALA A 230 -11.90 3.48 -1.52
N SER A 231 -11.59 4.45 -2.37
CA SER A 231 -12.57 5.39 -2.92
C SER A 231 -13.62 4.69 -3.78
N GLU A 232 -13.20 3.78 -4.65
CA GLU A 232 -14.09 2.95 -5.45
C GLU A 232 -14.96 2.01 -4.59
N ALA A 233 -14.39 1.45 -3.52
CA ALA A 233 -15.14 0.64 -2.58
C ALA A 233 -16.24 1.47 -1.88
N GLY A 234 -15.91 2.69 -1.44
CA GLY A 234 -16.87 3.63 -0.88
C GLY A 234 -18.02 3.97 -1.83
N LEU A 235 -17.70 4.20 -3.11
CA LEU A 235 -18.70 4.39 -4.16
C LEU A 235 -19.64 3.18 -4.28
N ARG A 236 -19.09 1.97 -4.34
CA ARG A 236 -19.89 0.74 -4.47
C ARG A 236 -20.81 0.52 -3.28
N CYS A 237 -20.34 0.77 -2.06
CA CYS A 237 -21.14 0.58 -0.85
C CYS A 237 -22.40 1.47 -0.81
N LEU A 238 -22.38 2.64 -1.44
CA LEU A 238 -23.53 3.54 -1.44
C LEU A 238 -24.60 3.19 -2.48
N PHE A 239 -24.21 2.52 -3.57
CA PHE A 239 -25.18 2.03 -4.56
C PHE A 239 -25.84 0.71 -4.14
N VAL A 240 -25.27 -0.02 -3.18
CA VAL A 240 -25.93 -1.17 -2.53
C VAL A 240 -26.89 -0.65 -1.44
N VAL A 241 -27.87 0.13 -1.86
CA VAL A 241 -29.06 0.36 -1.02
C VAL A 241 -29.72 -0.99 -0.80
N PRO A 242 -29.93 -1.45 0.44
CA PRO A 242 -30.60 -2.71 0.70
C PRO A 242 -31.95 -2.72 0.00
N GLU A 243 -32.15 -3.63 -0.93
CA GLU A 243 -33.40 -3.77 -1.69
C GLU A 243 -34.63 -4.02 -0.80
N ARG A 244 -34.40 -4.34 0.49
CA ARG A 244 -35.43 -4.40 1.54
C ARG A 244 -36.05 -3.04 1.89
N LEU A 245 -35.38 -1.92 1.65
CA LEU A 245 -35.96 -0.58 1.83
C LEU A 245 -36.72 -0.07 0.60
N ARG A 246 -36.51 -0.66 -0.59
CA ARG A 246 -37.34 -0.32 -1.77
C ARG A 246 -38.77 -0.83 -1.65
N LYS A 247 -39.00 -1.97 -1.00
CA LYS A 247 -40.36 -2.51 -0.83
C LYS A 247 -41.22 -1.72 0.17
N THR A 248 -40.61 -0.95 1.08
CA THR A 248 -41.34 -0.07 2.00
C THR A 248 -41.36 1.39 1.54
N SER A 249 -40.40 1.84 0.73
CA SER A 249 -40.37 3.21 0.20
C SER A 249 -41.47 3.47 -0.83
N THR A 250 -41.87 2.49 -1.65
CA THR A 250 -43.06 2.65 -2.51
C THR A 250 -44.35 2.78 -1.69
N ALA A 251 -44.41 2.17 -0.50
CA ALA A 251 -45.54 2.33 0.42
C ALA A 251 -45.50 3.67 1.17
N MET A 252 -44.31 4.17 1.54
CA MET A 252 -44.14 5.47 2.22
C MET A 252 -44.30 6.68 1.28
N MET A 253 -43.86 6.61 0.02
CA MET A 253 -44.15 7.67 -0.95
C MET A 253 -45.63 7.73 -1.32
N SER A 254 -46.33 6.58 -1.38
CA SER A 254 -47.79 6.57 -1.49
C SER A 254 -48.48 7.15 -0.25
N LEU A 255 -47.94 6.94 0.96
CA LEU A 255 -48.50 7.53 2.18
C LEU A 255 -48.28 9.04 2.27
N LEU A 256 -47.11 9.54 1.85
CA LEU A 256 -46.82 10.98 1.86
C LEU A 256 -47.65 11.73 0.80
N LEU A 257 -47.83 11.15 -0.40
CA LEU A 257 -48.74 11.70 -1.41
C LEU A 257 -50.22 11.61 -0.97
N TYR A 258 -50.60 10.63 -0.15
CA TYR A 258 -51.95 10.49 0.39
C TYR A 258 -52.24 11.46 1.55
N ILE A 259 -51.22 11.79 2.36
CA ILE A 259 -51.33 12.78 3.44
C ILE A 259 -51.43 14.19 2.85
N ASP A 260 -50.65 14.51 1.81
CA ASP A 260 -50.77 15.80 1.10
C ASP A 260 -52.12 15.95 0.36
N TRP A 261 -52.70 14.86 -0.15
CA TRP A 261 -54.03 14.90 -0.76
C TRP A 261 -55.15 15.12 0.29
N CYS A 262 -55.06 14.52 1.48
CA CYS A 262 -56.06 14.68 2.53
C CYS A 262 -56.02 16.06 3.23
N LEU A 263 -54.94 16.82 3.09
CA LEU A 263 -54.80 18.17 3.68
C LEU A 263 -55.29 19.30 2.75
N ILE A 264 -55.60 18.99 1.49
CA ILE A 264 -56.00 19.96 0.46
C ILE A 264 -57.51 19.89 0.10
N THR A 265 -58.24 18.89 0.60
CA THR A 265 -59.71 18.74 0.45
C THR A 265 -60.43 18.86 1.77
#